data_AF-A0A7S2I9B6-F1
#
_entry.id   AF-A0A7S2I9B6-F1
#
_cell.length_a   1.000
_cell.length_b   1.000
_cell.length_c   1.000
_cell.angle_alpha   90.00
_cell.angle_beta   90.00
_cell.angle_gamma   90.00
#
_symmetry.space_group_name_H-M   'P 1'
#
loop_
_entity.id
_entity.type
_entity.pdbx_description
1 polymer ?
#
loop_
_entity_poly.entity_id
_entity_poly.type
_entity_poly.pdbx_seq_one_letter_code
_entity_poly.pdbx_strand_id
1 'polypeptide(L)'
;SMQGGGQSRDGMVMNTCTNLLEKLPDNVDWEDVRERNESDSSPLKVCLLQEIERYNILLSSTRASIKLLQKGIQGLVVISKEQEEVLAALYGGMVPKSWLSAYPSLKPLSSWMPDLVDRIEQLNVWGFQGVPKVLWLGGLTYPTSLLTALLQASARKNMVSVDTLSFDFVVHTAEEAAISALPK
;
A
#
# COMPACT_ATOMS: atom_id res chain seq x y z
N SER A 1 -26.96 -36.93 -20.99
CA SER A 1 -25.80 -36.15 -21.45
C SER A 1 -25.23 -35.40 -20.26
N MET A 2 -23.97 -35.64 -19.91
CA MET A 2 -23.30 -35.06 -18.75
C MET A 2 -23.13 -33.55 -18.93
N GLN A 3 -23.78 -32.73 -18.08
CA GLN A 3 -23.40 -31.32 -17.92
C GLN A 3 -22.20 -31.27 -16.98
N GLY A 4 -21.02 -30.96 -17.53
CA GLY A 4 -19.88 -30.56 -16.74
C GLY A 4 -20.20 -29.26 -16.02
N GLY A 5 -20.40 -29.33 -14.71
CA GLY A 5 -20.70 -28.19 -13.85
C GLY A 5 -19.49 -27.26 -13.71
N GLY A 6 -19.25 -26.41 -14.70
CA GLY A 6 -18.36 -25.28 -14.56
C GLY A 6 -18.95 -24.28 -13.55
N GLN A 7 -18.11 -23.77 -12.64
CA GLN A 7 -18.52 -22.73 -11.69
C GLN A 7 -19.00 -21.50 -12.47
N SER A 8 -20.11 -20.87 -12.06
CA SER A 8 -20.62 -19.66 -12.73
C SER A 8 -19.62 -18.51 -12.57
N ARG A 9 -19.64 -17.56 -13.50
CA ARG A 9 -18.83 -16.32 -13.43
C ARG A 9 -18.92 -15.67 -12.06
N ASP A 10 -20.15 -15.51 -11.57
CA ASP A 10 -20.41 -14.90 -10.26
C ASP A 10 -19.88 -15.75 -9.11
N GLY A 11 -19.95 -17.08 -9.22
CA GLY A 11 -19.36 -18.00 -8.24
C GLY A 11 -17.83 -17.89 -8.17
N MET A 12 -17.14 -17.74 -9.32
CA MET A 12 -15.69 -17.53 -9.35
C MET A 12 -15.31 -16.20 -8.72
N VAL A 13 -16.02 -15.12 -9.08
CA VAL A 13 -15.76 -13.78 -8.50
C VAL A 13 -16.06 -13.75 -7.01
N MET A 14 -17.12 -14.43 -6.55
CA MET A 14 -17.43 -14.55 -5.13
C MET A 14 -16.29 -15.22 -4.34
N ASN A 15 -15.71 -16.29 -4.88
CA ASN A 15 -14.55 -16.95 -4.27
C ASN A 15 -13.33 -16.03 -4.25
N THR A 16 -13.07 -15.29 -5.33
CA THR A 16 -12.01 -14.28 -5.39
C THR A 16 -12.22 -13.21 -4.32
N CYS A 17 -13.43 -12.66 -4.18
CA CYS A 17 -13.76 -11.68 -3.16
C CYS A 17 -13.48 -12.19 -1.73
N THR A 18 -13.88 -13.43 -1.42
CA THR A 18 -13.60 -14.06 -0.12
C THR A 18 -12.09 -14.16 0.13
N ASN A 19 -11.34 -14.71 -0.84
CA ASN A 19 -9.88 -14.85 -0.73
C ASN A 19 -9.16 -13.49 -0.60
N LEU A 20 -9.65 -12.44 -1.28
CA LEU A 20 -9.09 -11.11 -1.17
C LEU A 20 -9.36 -10.51 0.22
N LEU A 21 -10.57 -10.66 0.77
CA LEU A 21 -10.91 -10.13 2.10
C LEU A 21 -10.10 -10.80 3.21
N GLU A 22 -9.79 -12.09 3.08
CA GLU A 22 -8.93 -12.83 4.02
C GLU A 22 -7.48 -12.35 4.00
N LYS A 23 -6.99 -11.90 2.83
CA LYS A 23 -5.60 -11.47 2.64
C LYS A 23 -5.38 -9.97 2.78
N LEU A 24 -6.45 -9.18 2.62
CA LEU A 24 -6.38 -7.73 2.66
C LEU A 24 -6.03 -7.29 4.10
N PRO A 25 -4.87 -6.64 4.32
CA PRO A 25 -4.43 -6.27 5.65
C PRO A 25 -5.41 -5.28 6.29
N ASP A 26 -5.46 -5.28 7.61
CA ASP A 26 -6.20 -4.27 8.36
C ASP A 26 -5.54 -2.89 8.19
N ASN A 27 -6.32 -1.85 8.49
CA ASN A 27 -5.79 -0.51 8.51
C ASN A 27 -4.69 -0.41 9.58
N VAL A 28 -3.62 0.31 9.26
CA VAL A 28 -2.60 0.66 10.25
C VAL A 28 -3.23 1.64 11.23
N ASP A 29 -3.04 1.43 12.54
CA ASP A 29 -3.55 2.32 13.57
C ASP A 29 -2.79 3.66 13.53
N TRP A 30 -3.37 4.62 12.82
CA TRP A 30 -2.74 5.92 12.59
C TRP A 30 -2.54 6.69 13.91
N GLU A 31 -3.47 6.58 14.85
CA GLU A 31 -3.40 7.30 16.12
C GLU A 31 -2.33 6.69 17.01
N ASP A 32 -2.30 5.35 17.14
CA ASP A 32 -1.24 4.67 17.91
C ASP A 32 0.16 4.95 17.31
N VAL A 33 0.31 4.92 15.98
CA VAL A 33 1.58 5.29 15.33
C VAL A 33 1.93 6.75 15.61
N ARG A 34 0.96 7.67 15.56
CA ARG A 34 1.18 9.09 15.88
C ARG A 34 1.65 9.29 17.32
N GLU A 35 0.98 8.66 18.28
CA GLU A 35 1.29 8.78 19.71
C GLU A 35 2.67 8.18 20.03
N ARG A 36 2.98 6.99 19.53
CA ARG A 36 4.30 6.35 19.72
C ARG A 36 5.45 7.18 19.17
N ASN A 37 5.20 7.93 18.10
CA ASN A 37 6.20 8.77 17.45
C ASN A 37 6.05 10.25 17.84
N GLU A 38 5.37 10.58 18.94
CA GLU A 38 5.11 11.98 19.34
C GLU A 38 6.42 12.78 19.47
N SER A 39 7.44 12.20 20.09
CA SER A 39 8.74 12.84 20.32
C SER A 39 9.57 13.05 19.05
N ASP A 40 9.26 12.38 17.94
CA ASP A 40 9.95 12.59 16.68
C ASP A 40 9.46 13.88 16.01
N SER A 41 10.30 14.91 16.01
CA SER A 41 10.03 16.21 15.35
C SER A 41 10.55 16.27 13.90
N SER A 42 11.05 15.16 13.37
CA SER A 42 11.58 15.09 12.02
C SER A 42 10.45 15.17 10.97
N PRO A 43 10.76 15.68 9.77
CA PRO A 43 9.83 15.63 8.64
C PRO A 43 9.47 14.20 8.21
N LEU A 44 10.25 13.19 8.61
CA LEU A 44 10.04 11.79 8.28
C LEU A 44 8.76 11.26 8.95
N LYS A 45 8.45 11.66 10.19
CA LYS A 45 7.18 11.32 10.84
C LYS A 45 5.97 11.79 10.03
N VAL A 46 6.02 13.02 9.51
CA VAL A 46 4.93 13.58 8.71
C VAL A 46 4.75 12.77 7.42
N CYS A 47 5.85 12.40 6.77
CA CYS A 47 5.82 11.51 5.61
C CYS A 47 5.15 10.17 5.95
N LEU A 48 5.55 9.50 7.02
CA LEU A 48 4.98 8.24 7.48
C LEU A 48 3.46 8.34 7.70
N LEU A 49 3.02 9.33 8.49
CA LEU A 49 1.60 9.48 8.84
C LEU A 49 0.73 9.75 7.60
N GLN A 50 1.25 10.51 6.63
CA GLN A 50 0.54 10.76 5.38
C GLN A 50 0.49 9.52 4.47
N GLU A 51 1.56 8.72 4.43
CA GLU A 51 1.56 7.45 3.70
C GLU A 51 0.54 6.47 4.31
N ILE A 52 0.52 6.34 5.64
CA ILE A 52 -0.47 5.52 6.36
C ILE A 52 -1.89 5.97 6.03
N GLU A 53 -2.18 7.27 6.10
CA GLU A 53 -3.50 7.81 5.79
C GLU A 53 -3.95 7.43 4.36
N ARG A 54 -3.08 7.64 3.36
CA ARG A 54 -3.38 7.30 1.96
C ARG A 54 -3.63 5.81 1.77
N TYR A 55 -2.81 4.95 2.38
CA TYR A 55 -3.02 3.50 2.30
C TYR A 55 -4.28 3.05 3.05
N ASN A 56 -4.59 3.61 4.21
CA ASN A 56 -5.82 3.29 4.95
C ASN A 56 -7.08 3.66 4.16
N ILE A 57 -7.07 4.77 3.40
CA ILE A 57 -8.14 5.12 2.47
C ILE A 57 -8.28 4.04 1.38
N LEU A 58 -7.18 3.59 0.79
CA LEU A 58 -7.18 2.52 -0.20
C LEU A 58 -7.71 1.20 0.39
N LEU A 59 -7.23 0.77 1.56
CA LEU A 59 -7.65 -0.46 2.23
C LEU A 59 -9.15 -0.42 2.55
N SER A 60 -9.63 0.68 3.11
CA SER A 60 -11.03 0.86 3.47
C SER A 60 -11.94 0.85 2.25
N SER A 61 -11.57 1.58 1.19
CA SER A 61 -12.34 1.63 -0.05
C SER A 61 -12.34 0.29 -0.80
N THR A 62 -11.20 -0.41 -0.84
CA THR A 62 -11.09 -1.76 -1.42
C THR A 62 -11.98 -2.75 -0.65
N ARG A 63 -11.89 -2.76 0.69
CA ARG A 63 -12.72 -3.61 1.55
C ARG A 63 -14.21 -3.34 1.36
N ALA A 64 -14.61 -2.07 1.31
CA ALA A 64 -15.99 -1.67 1.07
C ALA A 64 -16.47 -2.09 -0.33
N SER A 65 -15.64 -1.87 -1.36
CA SER A 65 -15.90 -2.27 -2.75
C SER A 65 -16.14 -3.78 -2.86
N ILE A 66 -15.28 -4.61 -2.27
CA ILE A 66 -15.42 -6.07 -2.28
C ILE A 66 -16.71 -6.52 -1.57
N LYS A 67 -16.98 -5.99 -0.36
CA LYS A 67 -18.19 -6.33 0.40
C LYS A 67 -19.47 -5.92 -0.32
N LEU A 68 -19.45 -4.76 -1.00
CA LEU A 68 -20.59 -4.31 -1.79
C LEU A 68 -20.83 -5.22 -3.00
N LEU A 69 -19.76 -5.62 -3.68
CA LEU A 69 -19.84 -6.56 -4.79
C LEU A 69 -20.43 -7.91 -4.37
N GLN A 70 -19.99 -8.47 -3.24
CA GLN A 70 -20.52 -9.72 -2.70
C GLN A 70 -22.04 -9.65 -2.45
N LYS A 71 -22.51 -8.54 -1.86
CA LYS A 71 -23.95 -8.30 -1.67
C LYS A 71 -24.69 -8.20 -3.01
N GLY A 72 -24.08 -7.56 -4.01
CA GLY A 72 -24.63 -7.44 -5.35
C GLY A 72 -24.81 -8.80 -6.03
N ILE A 73 -23.78 -9.66 -5.97
CA ILE A 73 -23.80 -11.03 -6.49
C ILE A 73 -24.88 -11.88 -5.79
N GLN A 74 -25.10 -11.67 -4.49
CA GLN A 74 -26.14 -12.35 -3.72
C GLN A 74 -27.55 -11.79 -3.97
N GLY A 75 -27.70 -10.75 -4.79
CA GLY A 75 -28.99 -10.09 -5.03
C GLY A 75 -29.51 -9.26 -3.85
N LEU A 76 -28.66 -8.94 -2.86
CA LEU A 76 -29.02 -8.16 -1.68
C LEU A 76 -29.02 -6.65 -1.95
N VAL A 77 -28.29 -6.21 -2.98
CA VAL A 77 -28.26 -4.82 -3.44
C VAL A 77 -28.27 -4.79 -4.96
N VAL A 78 -28.76 -3.69 -5.53
CA VAL A 78 -28.67 -3.46 -6.98
C VAL A 78 -27.21 -3.19 -7.34
N ILE A 79 -26.69 -3.93 -8.31
CA ILE A 79 -25.36 -3.73 -8.85
C ILE A 79 -25.34 -2.39 -9.61
N SER A 80 -24.39 -1.52 -9.26
CA SER A 80 -24.11 -0.29 -10.01
C SER A 80 -23.12 -0.55 -11.13
N LYS A 81 -23.03 0.38 -12.10
CA LYS A 81 -22.02 0.33 -13.17
C LYS A 81 -20.59 0.15 -12.62
N GLU A 82 -20.26 0.83 -11.52
CA GLU A 82 -18.96 0.69 -10.88
C GLU A 82 -18.72 -0.73 -10.36
N GLN A 83 -19.76 -1.38 -9.81
CA GLN A 83 -19.67 -2.77 -9.36
C GLN A 83 -19.55 -3.75 -10.53
N GLU A 84 -20.17 -3.47 -11.69
CA GLU A 84 -19.97 -4.26 -12.92
C GLU A 84 -18.53 -4.19 -13.42
N GLU A 85 -17.89 -3.02 -13.35
CA GLU A 85 -16.50 -2.82 -13.71
C GLU A 85 -15.55 -3.57 -12.77
N VAL A 86 -15.81 -3.55 -11.46
CA VAL A 86 -15.07 -4.34 -10.46
C VAL A 86 -15.25 -5.84 -10.77
N LEU A 87 -16.47 -6.31 -10.99
CA LEU A 87 -16.76 -7.71 -11.30
C LEU A 87 -16.01 -8.18 -12.56
N ALA A 88 -16.05 -7.38 -13.63
CA ALA A 88 -15.34 -7.68 -14.87
C ALA A 88 -13.82 -7.74 -14.67
N ALA A 89 -13.24 -6.81 -13.92
CA ALA A 89 -11.81 -6.80 -13.62
C ALA A 89 -11.40 -8.05 -12.82
N LEU A 90 -12.12 -8.37 -11.75
CA LEU A 90 -11.83 -9.52 -10.90
C LEU A 90 -11.98 -10.86 -11.65
N TYR A 91 -13.01 -10.98 -12.49
CA TYR A 91 -13.16 -12.17 -13.34
C TYR A 91 -11.99 -12.32 -14.33
N GLY A 92 -11.46 -11.22 -14.83
CA GLY A 92 -10.27 -11.20 -15.69
C GLY A 92 -8.93 -11.30 -14.96
N GLY A 93 -8.91 -11.46 -13.63
CA GLY A 93 -7.68 -11.48 -12.84
C GLY A 93 -6.94 -10.13 -12.80
N MET A 94 -7.64 -9.03 -13.07
CA MET A 94 -7.12 -7.67 -13.11
C MET A 94 -7.51 -6.90 -11.84
N VAL A 95 -6.72 -5.88 -11.51
CA VAL A 95 -7.04 -4.94 -10.44
C VAL A 95 -8.08 -3.93 -10.96
N PRO A 96 -9.23 -3.75 -10.28
CA PRO A 96 -10.18 -2.69 -10.59
C PRO A 96 -9.51 -1.31 -10.58
N LYS A 97 -9.84 -0.46 -11.56
CA LYS A 97 -9.24 0.89 -11.70
C LYS A 97 -9.47 1.77 -10.48
N SER A 98 -10.61 1.62 -9.80
CA SER A 98 -10.94 2.36 -8.59
C SER A 98 -10.01 2.03 -7.41
N TRP A 99 -9.30 0.89 -7.44
CA TRP A 99 -8.34 0.50 -6.40
C TRP A 99 -6.91 0.99 -6.69
N LEU A 100 -6.68 1.72 -7.78
CA LEU A 100 -5.38 2.25 -8.18
C LEU A 100 -5.19 3.72 -7.81
N SER A 101 -5.97 4.22 -6.84
CA SER A 101 -6.00 5.63 -6.44
C SER A 101 -4.76 6.07 -5.64
N ALA A 102 -4.19 5.17 -4.82
CA ALA A 102 -3.02 5.48 -4.00
C ALA A 102 -1.70 5.33 -4.77
N TYR A 103 -1.61 4.37 -5.70
CA TYR A 103 -0.45 4.17 -6.55
C TYR A 103 -0.84 3.48 -7.88
N PRO A 104 -0.22 3.86 -9.01
CA PRO A 104 -0.46 3.18 -10.28
C PRO A 104 0.18 1.80 -10.28
N SER A 105 -0.50 0.82 -10.88
CA SER A 105 0.02 -0.54 -11.05
C SER A 105 -0.48 -1.17 -12.34
N LEU A 106 0.39 -1.96 -12.97
CA LEU A 106 0.07 -2.83 -14.11
C LEU A 106 0.08 -4.31 -13.71
N LYS A 107 0.23 -4.61 -12.42
CA LYS A 107 0.30 -5.99 -11.93
C LYS A 107 -1.06 -6.69 -12.10
N PRO A 108 -1.07 -8.00 -12.40
CA PRO A 108 -2.27 -8.79 -12.25
C PRO A 108 -2.68 -8.85 -10.78
N LEU A 109 -3.96 -9.12 -10.51
CA LEU A 109 -4.52 -9.18 -9.15
C LEU A 109 -3.75 -10.11 -8.22
N SER A 110 -3.27 -11.25 -8.75
CA SER A 110 -2.50 -12.26 -8.03
C SER A 110 -1.17 -11.73 -7.48
N SER A 111 -0.56 -10.76 -8.16
CA SER A 111 0.69 -10.12 -7.74
C SER A 111 0.46 -8.77 -7.06
N TRP A 112 -0.70 -8.13 -7.28
CA TRP A 112 -1.05 -6.85 -6.66
C TRP A 112 -1.39 -7.00 -5.18
N MET A 113 -2.14 -8.04 -4.79
CA MET A 113 -2.48 -8.25 -3.38
C MET A 113 -1.25 -8.47 -2.47
N PRO A 114 -0.30 -9.37 -2.78
CA PRO A 114 0.91 -9.49 -1.96
C PRO A 114 1.77 -8.22 -1.97
N ASP A 115 1.86 -7.52 -3.11
CA ASP A 115 2.54 -6.22 -3.21
C ASP A 115 1.91 -5.17 -2.29
N LEU A 116 0.58 -5.13 -2.18
CA LEU A 116 -0.13 -4.29 -1.24
C LEU A 116 0.17 -4.67 0.21
N VAL A 117 0.18 -5.98 0.54
CA VAL A 117 0.54 -6.45 1.89
C VAL A 117 1.94 -5.99 2.27
N ASP A 118 2.94 -6.15 1.40
CA ASP A 118 4.32 -5.76 1.66
C ASP A 118 4.46 -4.24 1.87
N ARG A 119 3.67 -3.43 1.14
CA ARG A 119 3.62 -1.97 1.34
C ARG A 119 3.11 -1.59 2.73
N ILE A 120 2.04 -2.25 3.19
CA ILE A 120 1.48 -2.00 4.51
C ILE A 120 2.45 -2.45 5.59
N GLU A 121 3.10 -3.60 5.40
CA GLU A 121 4.08 -4.12 6.35
C GLU A 121 5.28 -3.17 6.51
N GLN A 122 5.78 -2.59 5.41
CA GLN A 122 6.82 -1.57 5.49
C GLN A 122 6.42 -0.39 6.40
N LEU A 123 5.18 0.08 6.30
CA LEU A 123 4.69 1.21 7.11
C LEU A 123 4.45 0.80 8.57
N ASN A 124 4.00 -0.44 8.82
CA ASN A 124 3.91 -0.99 10.17
C ASN A 124 5.28 -1.05 10.82
N VAL A 125 6.27 -1.64 10.16
CA VAL A 125 7.65 -1.72 10.68
C VAL A 125 8.17 -0.31 10.97
N TRP A 126 7.98 0.64 10.05
CA TRP A 126 8.40 2.01 10.28
C TRP A 126 7.67 2.64 11.48
N GLY A 127 6.34 2.54 11.57
CA GLY A 127 5.55 3.15 12.64
C GLY A 127 5.79 2.57 14.02
N PHE A 128 6.05 1.26 14.13
CA PHE A 128 6.16 0.56 15.41
C PHE A 128 7.59 0.27 15.85
N GLN A 129 8.56 0.25 14.92
CA GLN A 129 9.97 -0.07 15.21
C GLN A 129 10.92 1.11 14.91
N GLY A 130 10.41 2.21 14.36
CA GLY A 130 11.18 3.40 14.00
C GLY A 130 11.66 3.37 12.54
N VAL A 131 12.37 4.42 12.13
CA VAL A 131 12.82 4.60 10.74
C VAL A 131 13.68 3.40 10.29
N PRO A 132 13.26 2.65 9.26
CA PRO A 132 14.00 1.46 8.83
C PRO A 132 15.31 1.85 8.13
N LYS A 133 16.32 0.98 8.24
CA LYS A 133 17.62 1.19 7.58
C LYS A 133 17.54 1.09 6.06
N VAL A 134 16.65 0.22 5.58
CA VAL A 134 16.33 0.03 4.17
C VAL A 134 14.85 0.29 4.00
N LEU A 135 14.53 1.12 3.01
CA LEU A 135 13.15 1.46 2.68
C LEU A 135 12.94 1.22 1.18
N TRP A 136 11.93 0.44 0.84
CA TRP A 136 11.48 0.24 -0.52
C TRP A 136 10.74 1.48 -1.01
N LEU A 137 11.46 2.34 -1.74
CA LEU A 137 10.93 3.59 -2.29
C LEU A 137 9.69 3.36 -3.16
N GLY A 138 9.70 2.30 -3.99
CA GLY A 138 8.55 1.93 -4.83
C GLY A 138 7.33 1.46 -4.03
N GLY A 139 7.50 1.20 -2.73
CA GLY A 139 6.47 0.87 -1.77
C GLY A 139 5.69 2.08 -1.24
N LEU A 140 6.18 3.31 -1.46
CA LEU A 140 5.49 4.54 -1.08
C LEU A 140 4.56 5.04 -2.18
N THR A 141 3.51 5.75 -1.79
CA THR A 141 2.61 6.48 -2.70
C THR A 141 3.29 7.74 -3.25
N TYR A 142 4.08 8.45 -2.43
CA TYR A 142 4.82 9.65 -2.85
C TYR A 142 6.29 9.61 -2.43
N PRO A 143 7.18 8.90 -3.16
CA PRO A 143 8.60 8.77 -2.81
C PRO A 143 9.34 10.11 -2.69
N THR A 144 8.97 11.11 -3.49
CA THR A 144 9.56 12.45 -3.43
C THR A 144 9.36 13.14 -2.08
N SER A 145 8.26 12.84 -1.37
CA SER A 145 8.00 13.40 -0.04
C SER A 145 9.02 12.91 0.99
N LEU A 146 9.39 11.62 0.92
CA LEU A 146 10.47 11.05 1.73
C LEU A 146 11.81 11.70 1.39
N LEU A 147 12.16 11.80 0.10
CA LEU A 147 13.43 12.39 -0.31
C LEU A 147 13.56 13.84 0.17
N THR A 148 12.47 14.61 0.09
CA THR A 148 12.43 15.97 0.63
C THR A 148 12.58 15.98 2.15
N ALA A 149 11.89 15.07 2.85
CA ALA A 149 11.98 14.94 4.30
C ALA A 149 13.40 14.56 4.77
N LEU A 150 14.11 13.70 4.02
CA LEU A 150 15.50 13.34 4.27
C LEU A 150 16.44 14.55 4.10
N LEU A 151 16.29 15.33 3.03
CA LEU A 151 17.07 16.56 2.83
C LEU A 151 16.82 17.56 3.97
N GLN A 152 15.57 17.76 4.36
CA GLN A 152 15.22 18.65 5.46
C GLN A 152 15.77 18.17 6.81
N ALA A 153 15.71 16.87 7.10
CA ALA A 153 16.29 16.29 8.31
C ALA A 153 17.81 16.48 8.34
N SER A 154 18.49 16.27 7.21
CA SER A 154 19.93 16.49 7.06
C SER A 154 20.31 17.97 7.21
N ALA A 155 19.56 18.88 6.58
CA ALA A 155 19.78 20.32 6.67
C ALA A 155 19.71 20.82 8.13
N ARG A 156 18.69 20.37 8.87
CA ARG A 156 18.53 20.67 10.30
C ARG A 156 19.69 20.13 11.13
N LYS A 157 20.08 18.87 10.90
CA LYS A 157 21.20 18.22 11.61
C LYS A 157 22.52 18.95 11.39
N ASN A 158 22.76 19.42 10.17
CA ASN A 158 24.00 20.09 9.78
C ASN A 158 23.96 21.63 9.91
N MET A 159 22.82 22.20 10.31
CA MET A 159 22.59 23.65 10.41
C MET A 159 22.90 24.40 9.10
N VAL A 160 22.51 23.84 7.96
CA VAL A 160 22.67 24.42 6.62
C VAL A 160 21.33 24.65 5.94
N SER A 161 21.30 25.43 4.85
CA SER A 161 20.09 25.56 4.03
C SER A 161 19.83 24.27 3.25
N VAL A 162 18.56 23.87 3.14
CA VAL A 162 18.15 22.71 2.33
C VAL A 162 18.54 22.88 0.86
N ASP A 163 18.58 24.11 0.35
CA ASP A 163 18.95 24.43 -1.04
C ASP A 163 20.43 24.16 -1.35
N THR A 164 21.26 23.96 -0.31
CA THR A 164 22.68 23.63 -0.46
C THR A 164 22.95 22.13 -0.47
N LEU A 165 21.91 21.31 -0.28
CA LEU A 165 22.00 19.86 -0.23
C LEU A 165 21.53 19.22 -1.54
N SER A 166 22.22 18.15 -1.94
CA SER A 166 21.81 17.26 -3.01
C SER A 166 22.05 15.81 -2.59
N PHE A 167 21.36 14.88 -3.24
CA PHE A 167 21.66 13.46 -3.07
C PHE A 167 22.89 13.07 -3.88
N ASP A 168 23.75 12.26 -3.25
CA ASP A 168 24.76 11.46 -3.94
C ASP A 168 24.41 9.97 -3.76
N PHE A 169 24.77 9.14 -4.72
CA PHE A 169 24.32 7.74 -4.77
C PHE A 169 25.48 6.79 -5.01
N VAL A 170 25.54 5.73 -4.19
CA VAL A 170 26.45 4.60 -4.40
C VAL A 170 25.63 3.36 -4.71
N VAL A 171 25.93 2.71 -5.82
CA VAL A 171 25.29 1.45 -6.20
C VAL A 171 25.95 0.32 -5.42
N HIS A 172 25.17 -0.33 -4.56
CA HIS A 172 25.60 -1.52 -3.82
C HIS A 172 25.08 -2.78 -4.51
N THR A 173 25.95 -3.79 -4.66
CA THR A 173 25.59 -5.12 -5.18
C THR A 173 25.42 -6.16 -4.07
N ALA A 174 25.65 -5.78 -2.81
CA ALA A 174 25.53 -6.66 -1.65
C ALA A 174 24.07 -6.79 -1.21
N GLU A 175 23.74 -7.93 -0.58
CA GLU A 175 22.42 -8.15 0.01
C GLU A 175 22.18 -7.22 1.22
N GLU A 176 20.91 -6.94 1.51
CA GLU A 176 20.49 -6.06 2.60
C GLU A 176 21.12 -6.42 3.96
N ALA A 177 21.26 -7.72 4.25
CA ALA A 177 21.87 -8.22 5.49
C ALA A 177 23.34 -7.79 5.67
N ALA A 178 24.03 -7.43 4.60
CA ALA A 178 25.41 -6.94 4.64
C ALA A 178 25.52 -5.44 4.93
N ILE A 179 24.39 -4.70 4.99
CA ILE A 179 24.36 -3.26 5.24
C ILE A 179 24.40 -3.02 6.76
N SER A 180 25.61 -2.96 7.32
CA SER A 180 25.83 -2.82 8.76
C SER A 180 25.91 -1.38 9.26
N ALA A 181 26.04 -0.39 8.37
CA ALA A 181 26.22 1.02 8.73
C ALA A 181 25.33 1.95 7.91
N LEU A 182 24.96 3.08 8.51
CA LEU A 182 24.31 4.19 7.80
C LEU A 182 25.30 4.78 6.78
N PRO A 183 24.82 5.31 5.64
CA PRO A 183 25.65 6.13 4.75
C PRO A 183 26.31 7.27 5.53
N LYS A 184 27.56 7.59 5.17
CA LYS A 184 28.32 8.70 5.79
C LYS A 184 27.66 10.04 5.58
#